data_AF-A0A1G4FJT6-F1
#
_entry.id   AF-A0A1G4FJT6-F1
#
_cell.length_a   1.000
_cell.length_b   1.000
_cell.length_c   1.000
_cell.angle_alpha   90.00
_cell.angle_beta   90.00
_cell.angle_gamma   90.00
#
_symmetry.space_group_name_H-M   'P 1'
#
loop_
_entity.id
_entity.type
_entity.pdbx_description
1 polymer ?
#
loop_
_entity_poly.entity_id
_entity_poly.type
_entity_poly.pdbx_seq_one_letter_code
_entity_poly.pdbx_strand_id
1 'polypeptide(L)'
;MKRALISVYDKKGIIEFAKKLSDMGWEIISTGGTSRILSGSGLKVTDVSDVTGFPECFNGRVKTLHPKIHGGILALRDDENHLKTMKELGIKPIDMVVNNLYPFKETLLKAESTHEDIIENIDIGGPSMLRAAAKNYKFVTVIVDPKDYNTIIDELENKGEVSYKTREYLAAKVFQHTSNYDALISHYFNKKTNIKFPDTVTLTFEKKQDLRYGENPHQEAAFYTEELETTGTLSEAVKLHGKELSYNNIGDGNGALEILKEFTLPTVVAVKHANPCGVGSGKNIAEAFKKAYESDKQSIFGGIIAANDEIDVDTAKMIKDIFIEVVIAPSYSESALKILEAKKNIRLLRLPHINYNKYSTYDMKKVLGGVLLQDRNQGKMYEDLKIVTQRKPSDEELKDLLFAWKVVKNTKSNAIVLAKNQGTVAVGPGQVSRIWALENAIRQGEESVRGSVMASDAFFPFSDCIEAAAKAGITAVIQPGGSVRDKDSIDMADKYKISMLFTGMRHFKH
;
A
#
# COMPACT_ATOMS: atom_id res chain seq x y z
N MET A 1 3.06 20.52 42.57
CA MET A 1 3.58 19.24 42.09
C MET A 1 2.87 18.91 40.79
N LYS A 2 3.59 18.61 39.70
CA LYS A 2 3.00 18.26 38.42
C LYS A 2 2.52 16.80 38.43
N ARG A 3 1.47 16.47 37.69
CA ARG A 3 0.87 15.12 37.67
C ARG A 3 0.85 14.53 36.26
N ALA A 4 1.27 13.27 36.13
CA ALA A 4 1.21 12.50 34.89
C ALA A 4 0.22 11.34 35.04
N LEU A 5 -0.80 11.31 34.18
CA LEU A 5 -1.74 10.19 34.06
C LEU A 5 -1.24 9.21 33.00
N ILE A 6 -0.85 8.02 33.42
CA ILE A 6 -0.26 6.98 32.56
C ILE A 6 -1.20 5.77 32.49
N SER A 7 -1.71 5.46 31.31
CA SER A 7 -2.57 4.31 31.04
C SER A 7 -2.27 3.77 29.64
N VAL A 8 -1.36 2.80 29.55
CA VAL A 8 -0.84 2.28 28.27
C VAL A 8 -1.09 0.79 28.10
N TYR A 9 -1.53 0.41 26.90
CA TYR A 9 -1.55 -0.98 26.46
C TYR A 9 -0.12 -1.48 26.16
N ASP A 10 0.59 -0.84 25.22
CA ASP A 10 2.00 -1.08 24.94
C ASP A 10 2.87 -0.46 26.04
N LYS A 11 3.62 -1.32 26.72
CA LYS A 11 4.42 -0.99 27.90
C LYS A 11 5.89 -0.76 27.55
N LYS A 12 6.26 -0.76 26.27
CA LYS A 12 7.64 -0.51 25.84
C LYS A 12 8.15 0.82 26.39
N GLY A 13 9.27 0.78 27.12
CA GLY A 13 9.93 1.96 27.70
C GLY A 13 9.17 2.66 28.84
N ILE A 14 7.99 2.20 29.25
CA ILE A 14 7.14 2.97 30.18
C ILE A 14 7.71 3.08 31.59
N ILE A 15 8.43 2.04 32.04
CA ILE A 15 9.04 2.03 33.38
C ILE A 15 10.16 3.07 33.45
N GLU A 16 11.05 3.08 32.45
CA GLU A 16 12.16 4.03 32.36
C GLU A 16 11.65 5.48 32.26
N PHE A 17 10.64 5.69 31.43
CA PHE A 17 9.98 6.99 31.28
C PHE A 17 9.35 7.47 32.59
N ALA A 18 8.54 6.63 33.26
CA ALA A 18 7.87 6.98 34.51
C ALA A 18 8.87 7.19 35.66
N LYS A 19 9.98 6.43 35.68
CA LYS A 19 11.06 6.62 36.66
C LYS A 19 11.69 8.00 36.52
N LYS A 20 12.06 8.41 35.30
CA LYS A 20 12.60 9.75 35.06
C LYS A 20 11.64 10.86 35.49
N LEU A 21 10.34 10.71 35.22
CA LEU A 21 9.34 11.67 35.71
C LEU A 21 9.29 11.71 37.25
N SER A 22 9.29 10.54 37.90
CA SER A 22 9.31 10.44 39.36
C SER A 22 10.55 11.07 39.97
N ASP A 23 11.72 10.88 39.36
CA ASP A 23 13.00 11.47 39.80
C ASP A 23 12.96 13.02 39.70
N MET A 24 12.18 13.57 38.76
CA MET A 24 11.88 15.00 38.63
C MET A 24 10.75 15.49 39.56
N GLY A 25 10.23 14.62 40.44
CA GLY A 25 9.20 14.96 41.42
C GLY A 25 7.77 15.02 40.87
N TRP A 26 7.49 14.36 39.74
CA TRP A 26 6.12 14.23 39.23
C TRP A 26 5.32 13.18 40.01
N GLU A 27 4.05 13.47 40.26
CA GLU A 27 3.10 12.48 40.77
C GLU A 27 2.62 11.60 39.61
N ILE A 28 2.77 10.28 39.74
CA ILE A 28 2.27 9.32 38.76
C ILE A 28 0.87 8.86 39.17
N ILE A 29 -0.10 9.07 38.28
CA ILE A 29 -1.46 8.53 38.37
C ILE A 29 -1.56 7.40 37.35
N SER A 30 -2.07 6.23 37.72
CA SER A 30 -2.26 5.13 36.77
C SER A 30 -3.45 4.26 37.15
N THR A 31 -3.77 3.29 36.29
CA THR A 31 -4.87 2.34 36.52
C THR A 31 -4.54 0.96 35.93
N GLY A 32 -5.19 -0.06 36.46
CA GLY A 32 -5.22 -1.41 35.89
C GLY A 32 -3.84 -2.06 35.74
N GLY A 33 -3.56 -2.61 34.56
CA GLY A 33 -2.29 -3.30 34.28
C GLY A 33 -1.06 -2.38 34.29
N THR A 34 -1.22 -1.12 33.90
CA THR A 34 -0.12 -0.14 33.93
C THR A 34 0.25 0.21 35.37
N SER A 35 -0.75 0.44 36.24
CA SER A 35 -0.53 0.72 37.68
C SER A 35 0.25 -0.40 38.36
N ARG A 36 -0.13 -1.67 38.10
CA ARG A 36 0.55 -2.85 38.66
C ARG A 36 2.03 -2.92 38.30
N ILE A 37 2.38 -2.64 37.04
CA ILE A 37 3.78 -2.74 36.56
C ILE A 37 4.62 -1.60 37.09
N LEU A 38 4.09 -0.38 37.10
CA LEU A 38 4.80 0.78 37.63
C LEU A 38 5.05 0.62 39.14
N SER A 39 4.03 0.23 39.91
CA SER A 39 4.17 -0.06 41.34
C SER A 39 5.13 -1.22 41.61
N GLY A 40 5.08 -2.29 40.80
CA GLY A 40 6.00 -3.43 40.90
C GLY A 40 7.47 -3.07 40.64
N SER A 41 7.74 -1.96 39.93
CA SER A 41 9.08 -1.43 39.72
C SER A 41 9.58 -0.50 40.84
N GLY A 42 8.81 -0.35 41.92
CA GLY A 42 9.15 0.45 43.09
C GLY A 42 8.77 1.94 42.98
N LEU A 43 8.03 2.33 41.93
CA LEU A 43 7.52 3.68 41.78
C LEU A 43 6.30 3.91 42.66
N LYS A 44 6.18 5.12 43.23
CA LYS A 44 4.97 5.54 43.94
C LYS A 44 3.89 5.92 42.91
N VAL A 45 2.83 5.12 42.86
CA VAL A 45 1.70 5.32 41.94
C VAL A 45 0.44 5.61 42.74
N THR A 46 -0.32 6.61 42.32
CA THR A 46 -1.67 6.88 42.83
C THR A 46 -2.68 6.24 41.88
N ASP A 47 -3.60 5.42 42.39
CA ASP A 47 -4.60 4.81 41.52
C ASP A 47 -5.66 5.83 41.10
N VAL A 48 -6.20 5.67 39.89
CA VAL A 48 -7.33 6.47 39.40
C VAL A 48 -8.54 6.35 40.33
N SER A 49 -8.78 5.19 40.95
CA SER A 49 -9.85 5.03 41.95
C SER A 49 -9.67 5.97 43.16
N ASP A 50 -8.43 6.20 43.59
CA ASP A 50 -8.12 7.07 44.73
C ASP A 50 -8.33 8.54 44.38
N VAL A 51 -8.05 8.92 43.12
CA VAL A 51 -8.31 10.28 42.62
C VAL A 51 -9.81 10.53 42.47
N THR A 52 -10.54 9.56 41.91
CA THR A 52 -11.96 9.71 41.61
C THR A 52 -12.84 9.55 42.85
N GLY A 53 -12.47 8.66 43.77
CA GLY A 53 -13.32 8.16 44.84
C GLY A 53 -14.39 7.18 44.34
N PHE A 54 -14.24 6.65 43.12
CA PHE A 54 -15.18 5.75 42.48
C PHE A 54 -14.50 4.40 42.20
N PRO A 55 -15.09 3.26 42.61
CA PRO A 55 -14.49 1.95 42.41
C PRO A 55 -14.51 1.54 40.93
N GLU A 56 -13.64 0.62 40.56
CA GLU A 56 -13.69 -0.01 39.24
C GLU A 56 -14.99 -0.82 39.09
N CYS A 57 -15.74 -0.60 38.01
CA CYS A 57 -16.99 -1.29 37.71
C CYS A 57 -17.16 -1.53 36.20
N PHE A 58 -18.15 -2.35 35.82
CA PHE A 58 -18.41 -2.77 34.43
C PHE A 58 -17.14 -3.29 33.72
N ASN A 59 -16.34 -4.09 34.42
CA ASN A 59 -15.06 -4.62 33.93
C ASN A 59 -14.08 -3.52 33.45
N GLY A 60 -14.12 -2.35 34.07
CA GLY A 60 -13.20 -1.25 33.79
C GLY A 60 -13.59 -0.35 32.61
N ARG A 61 -14.76 -0.56 32.00
CA ARG A 61 -15.24 0.21 30.82
C ARG A 61 -15.41 1.71 31.06
N VAL A 62 -15.65 2.13 32.30
CA VAL A 62 -15.96 3.53 32.66
C VAL A 62 -14.94 4.18 33.59
N LYS A 63 -13.83 3.50 33.89
CA LYS A 63 -12.92 3.87 35.00
C LYS A 63 -12.29 5.26 34.90
N THR A 64 -12.03 5.75 33.69
CA THR A 64 -11.44 7.08 33.47
C THR A 64 -12.44 8.14 33.04
N LEU A 65 -13.70 7.76 32.78
CA LEU A 65 -14.77 8.65 32.34
C LEU A 65 -15.38 9.41 33.51
N HIS A 66 -14.54 10.17 34.22
CA HIS A 66 -14.91 10.85 35.46
C HIS A 66 -14.53 12.34 35.45
N PRO A 67 -15.37 13.26 35.97
CA PRO A 67 -15.10 14.70 35.99
C PRO A 67 -13.80 15.08 36.73
N LYS A 68 -13.40 14.35 37.78
CA LYS A 68 -12.12 14.60 38.45
C LYS A 68 -10.90 14.31 37.57
N ILE A 69 -11.02 13.41 36.59
CA ILE A 69 -9.97 13.14 35.60
C ILE A 69 -10.08 14.16 34.47
N HIS A 70 -11.24 14.24 33.81
CA HIS A 70 -11.42 15.11 32.65
C HIS A 70 -11.36 16.60 32.99
N GLY A 71 -11.85 17.04 34.15
CA GLY A 71 -11.68 18.41 34.66
C GLY A 71 -10.22 18.69 35.03
N GLY A 72 -9.51 17.68 35.53
CA GLY A 72 -8.06 17.75 35.74
C GLY A 72 -7.30 17.98 34.44
N ILE A 73 -7.75 17.39 33.33
CA ILE A 73 -7.14 17.52 32.00
C ILE A 73 -7.59 18.80 31.27
N LEU A 74 -8.89 19.13 31.26
CA LEU A 74 -9.50 20.13 30.38
C LEU A 74 -9.56 21.53 30.95
N ALA A 75 -9.37 21.71 32.26
CA ALA A 75 -9.45 23.04 32.83
C ALA A 75 -8.34 23.95 32.27
N LEU A 76 -8.74 25.12 31.75
CA LEU A 76 -7.84 26.18 31.34
C LEU A 76 -7.14 26.73 32.59
N ARG A 77 -5.81 26.88 32.52
CA ARG A 77 -5.00 27.32 33.68
C ARG A 77 -4.86 28.83 33.77
N ASP A 78 -5.29 29.53 32.73
CA ASP A 78 -5.30 30.98 32.58
C ASP A 78 -6.71 31.58 32.67
N ASP A 79 -7.72 30.77 33.03
CA ASP A 79 -9.09 31.20 33.26
C ASP A 79 -9.43 31.10 34.76
N GLU A 80 -9.74 32.24 35.38
CA GLU A 80 -10.01 32.33 36.82
C GLU A 80 -11.26 31.53 37.25
N ASN A 81 -12.28 31.45 36.41
CA ASN A 81 -13.49 30.68 36.70
C ASN A 81 -13.18 29.18 36.73
N HIS A 82 -12.38 28.69 35.77
CA HIS A 82 -11.94 27.31 35.76
C HIS A 82 -11.11 26.96 37.01
N LEU A 83 -10.18 27.83 37.41
CA LEU A 83 -9.38 27.63 38.63
C LEU A 83 -10.24 27.62 39.89
N LYS A 84 -11.25 28.51 39.98
CA LYS A 84 -12.21 28.53 41.08
C LYS A 84 -13.02 27.25 41.15
N THR A 85 -13.60 26.80 40.04
CA THR A 85 -14.37 25.55 39.97
C THR A 85 -13.51 24.34 40.32
N MET A 86 -12.25 24.28 39.86
CA MET A 86 -11.33 23.21 40.25
C MET A 86 -11.12 23.15 41.76
N LYS A 87 -10.93 24.32 42.40
CA LYS A 87 -10.75 24.42 43.85
C LYS A 87 -12.00 23.98 44.61
N GLU A 88 -13.17 24.47 44.20
CA GLU A 88 -14.47 24.14 44.82
C GLU A 88 -14.79 22.64 44.73
N LEU A 89 -14.46 22.01 43.60
CA LEU A 89 -14.73 20.58 43.37
C LEU A 89 -13.57 19.67 43.81
N GLY A 90 -12.50 20.22 44.39
CA GLY A 90 -11.32 19.45 44.80
C GLY A 90 -10.59 18.75 43.65
N ILE A 91 -10.66 19.31 42.44
CA ILE A 91 -10.03 18.78 41.23
C ILE A 91 -8.59 19.30 41.15
N LYS A 92 -7.63 18.39 41.00
CA LYS A 92 -6.22 18.74 40.80
C LYS A 92 -5.85 18.71 39.31
N PRO A 93 -4.96 19.60 38.85
CA PRO A 93 -4.51 19.62 37.46
C PRO A 93 -3.77 18.33 37.09
N ILE A 94 -3.97 17.86 35.86
CA ILE A 94 -3.15 16.82 35.22
C ILE A 94 -2.36 17.53 34.11
N ASP A 95 -1.04 17.41 34.14
CA ASP A 95 -0.11 18.15 33.28
C ASP A 95 0.42 17.29 32.13
N MET A 96 0.32 15.96 32.26
CA MET A 96 0.69 15.01 31.24
C MET A 96 -0.28 13.84 31.17
N VAL A 97 -0.62 13.41 29.97
CA VAL A 97 -1.42 12.20 29.70
C VAL A 97 -0.62 11.31 28.76
N VAL A 98 -0.30 10.09 29.21
CA VAL A 98 0.40 9.08 28.42
C VAL A 98 -0.54 7.90 28.24
N ASN A 99 -1.01 7.72 27.01
CA ASN A 99 -1.97 6.68 26.70
C ASN A 99 -1.77 6.19 25.27
N ASN A 100 -1.63 4.89 25.08
CA ASN A 100 -1.75 4.25 23.78
C ASN A 100 -2.94 3.28 23.84
N LEU A 101 -3.70 3.25 22.74
CA LEU A 101 -4.97 2.55 22.67
C LEU A 101 -4.77 1.03 22.67
N TYR A 102 -5.83 0.31 23.00
CA TYR A 102 -5.91 -1.13 22.77
C TYR A 102 -5.61 -1.43 21.29
N PRO A 103 -5.01 -2.59 20.99
CA PRO A 103 -4.55 -2.89 19.66
C PRO A 103 -5.72 -3.38 18.81
N PHE A 104 -6.74 -2.53 18.61
CA PHE A 104 -7.95 -2.86 17.86
C PHE A 104 -7.59 -3.39 16.46
N LYS A 105 -6.58 -2.78 15.82
CA LYS A 105 -5.99 -3.25 14.56
C LYS A 105 -5.49 -4.71 14.66
N GLU A 106 -4.75 -5.08 15.70
CA GLU A 106 -4.26 -6.45 15.87
C GLU A 106 -5.41 -7.43 16.10
N THR A 107 -6.40 -7.05 16.92
CA THR A 107 -7.60 -7.88 17.14
C THR A 107 -8.40 -8.04 15.85
N LEU A 108 -8.53 -6.98 15.04
CA LEU A 108 -9.22 -7.03 13.76
C LEU A 108 -8.51 -7.93 12.72
N LEU A 109 -7.18 -7.99 12.77
CA LEU A 109 -6.35 -8.79 11.86
C LEU A 109 -6.21 -10.27 12.28
N LYS A 110 -6.51 -10.61 13.54
CA LYS A 110 -6.51 -12.00 14.03
C LYS A 110 -7.70 -12.77 13.47
N ALA A 111 -7.41 -13.83 12.72
CA ALA A 111 -8.44 -14.63 12.03
C ALA A 111 -9.42 -15.29 13.01
N GLU A 112 -8.97 -15.59 14.23
CA GLU A 112 -9.73 -16.22 15.30
C GLU A 112 -10.58 -15.25 16.15
N SER A 113 -10.44 -13.94 15.98
CA SER A 113 -11.19 -12.97 16.80
C SER A 113 -12.69 -12.99 16.47
N THR A 114 -13.51 -13.18 17.49
CA THR A 114 -14.97 -13.16 17.39
C THR A 114 -15.51 -11.73 17.27
N HIS A 115 -16.80 -11.60 16.95
CA HIS A 115 -17.46 -10.30 16.97
C HIS A 115 -17.39 -9.68 18.37
N GLU A 116 -17.63 -10.50 19.39
CA GLU A 116 -17.61 -10.14 20.79
C GLU A 116 -16.22 -9.65 21.22
N ASP A 117 -15.15 -10.33 20.78
CA ASP A 117 -13.76 -9.90 21.02
C ASP A 117 -13.49 -8.52 20.43
N ILE A 118 -13.95 -8.28 19.20
CA ILE A 118 -13.77 -6.99 18.52
C ILE A 118 -14.52 -5.88 19.26
N ILE A 119 -15.77 -6.13 19.67
CA ILE A 119 -16.57 -5.17 20.44
C ILE A 119 -15.93 -4.84 21.79
N GLU A 120 -15.40 -5.83 22.51
CA GLU A 120 -14.74 -5.59 23.80
C GLU A 120 -13.44 -4.77 23.66
N ASN A 121 -12.76 -4.85 22.51
CA ASN A 121 -11.54 -4.10 22.24
C ASN A 121 -11.79 -2.67 21.69
N ILE A 122 -13.05 -2.22 21.62
CA ILE A 122 -13.38 -0.81 21.35
C ILE A 122 -13.19 0.00 22.63
N ASP A 123 -12.12 0.78 22.68
CA ASP A 123 -11.76 1.63 23.81
C ASP A 123 -12.55 2.94 23.77
N ILE A 124 -13.23 3.25 24.87
CA ILE A 124 -13.95 4.51 25.07
C ILE A 124 -13.12 5.50 25.90
N GLY A 125 -12.45 4.99 26.93
CA GLY A 125 -11.72 5.79 27.91
C GLY A 125 -10.44 6.38 27.33
N GLY A 126 -9.66 5.58 26.60
CA GLY A 126 -8.42 5.98 25.95
C GLY A 126 -8.62 7.15 24.98
N PRO A 127 -9.47 7.03 23.94
CA PRO A 127 -9.71 8.12 23.00
C PRO A 127 -10.30 9.36 23.67
N SER A 128 -11.17 9.20 24.68
CA SER A 128 -11.73 10.32 25.44
C SER A 128 -10.64 11.11 26.17
N MET A 129 -9.72 10.43 26.88
CA MET A 129 -8.61 11.09 27.58
C MET A 129 -7.62 11.73 26.60
N LEU A 130 -7.27 11.03 25.53
CA LEU A 130 -6.37 11.53 24.50
C LEU A 130 -6.90 12.80 23.85
N ARG A 131 -8.15 12.79 23.39
CA ARG A 131 -8.80 13.97 22.77
C ARG A 131 -8.93 15.12 23.76
N ALA A 132 -9.22 14.84 25.04
CA ALA A 132 -9.28 15.85 26.08
C ALA A 132 -7.93 16.54 26.31
N ALA A 133 -6.85 15.75 26.39
CA ALA A 133 -5.49 16.27 26.58
C ALA A 133 -4.99 17.03 25.35
N ALA A 134 -5.23 16.50 24.15
CA ALA A 134 -4.90 17.15 22.89
C ALA A 134 -5.66 18.48 22.70
N LYS A 135 -6.95 18.54 23.05
CA LYS A 135 -7.72 19.79 23.06
C LYS A 135 -7.08 20.84 23.98
N ASN A 136 -6.52 20.42 25.11
CA ASN A 136 -5.93 21.31 26.10
C ASN A 136 -4.38 21.38 26.04
N TYR A 137 -3.80 21.18 24.84
CA TYR A 137 -2.34 21.09 24.63
C TYR A 137 -1.56 22.32 25.11
N LYS A 138 -2.22 23.48 25.28
CA LYS A 138 -1.60 24.67 25.88
C LYS A 138 -1.03 24.37 27.27
N PHE A 139 -1.70 23.50 28.03
CA PHE A 139 -1.38 23.18 29.42
C PHE A 139 -1.02 21.71 29.66
N VAL A 140 -1.43 20.79 28.77
CA VAL A 140 -1.25 19.35 28.96
C VAL A 140 -0.37 18.77 27.87
N THR A 141 0.66 18.02 28.26
CA THR A 141 1.45 17.21 27.32
C THR A 141 0.75 15.89 27.10
N VAL A 142 0.35 15.58 25.87
CA VAL A 142 -0.27 14.29 25.54
C VAL A 142 0.72 13.42 24.76
N ILE A 143 0.79 12.13 25.07
CA ILE A 143 1.72 11.19 24.42
C ILE A 143 0.97 9.90 24.08
N VAL A 144 1.07 9.50 22.81
CA VAL A 144 0.41 8.30 22.27
C VAL A 144 1.37 7.23 21.74
N ASP A 145 2.65 7.56 21.58
CA ASP A 145 3.66 6.70 20.98
C ASP A 145 4.93 6.70 21.83
N PRO A 146 5.45 5.52 22.24
CA PRO A 146 6.70 5.41 22.97
C PRO A 146 7.92 6.06 22.30
N LYS A 147 7.90 6.25 20.97
CA LYS A 147 8.99 6.93 20.25
C LYS A 147 9.20 8.37 20.70
N ASP A 148 8.18 9.02 21.26
CA ASP A 148 8.25 10.43 21.67
C ASP A 148 8.81 10.58 23.11
N TYR A 149 8.94 9.50 23.88
CA TYR A 149 9.34 9.54 25.29
C TYR A 149 10.68 10.28 25.50
N ASN A 150 11.70 9.95 24.70
CA ASN A 150 13.02 10.57 24.86
C ASN A 150 12.98 12.07 24.58
N THR A 151 12.30 12.50 23.51
CA THR A 151 12.15 13.93 23.20
C THR A 151 11.50 14.70 24.34
N ILE A 152 10.49 14.11 24.98
CA ILE A 152 9.79 14.73 26.12
C ILE A 152 10.71 14.83 27.33
N ILE A 153 11.38 13.75 27.67
CA ILE A 153 12.34 13.72 28.78
C ILE A 153 13.46 14.73 28.55
N ASP A 154 14.03 14.79 27.35
CA ASP A 154 15.13 15.70 27.03
C ASP A 154 14.68 17.17 27.17
N GLU A 155 13.45 17.51 26.76
CA GLU A 155 12.92 18.86 26.98
C GLU A 155 12.69 19.17 28.47
N LEU A 156 12.18 18.20 29.24
CA LEU A 156 11.97 18.37 30.68
C LEU A 156 13.30 18.53 31.44
N GLU A 157 14.32 17.73 31.12
CA GLU A 157 15.64 17.80 31.75
C GLU A 157 16.34 19.14 31.44
N ASN A 158 16.25 19.62 30.19
CA ASN A 158 16.98 20.80 29.76
C ASN A 158 16.25 22.13 30.03
N LYS A 159 14.92 22.13 30.04
CA LYS A 159 14.11 23.36 30.11
C LYS A 159 13.13 23.39 31.28
N GLY A 160 12.94 22.29 32.01
CA GLY A 160 11.95 22.16 33.09
C GLY A 160 10.50 22.03 32.59
N GLU A 161 10.28 22.11 31.29
CA GLU A 161 8.99 21.97 30.64
C GLU A 161 9.12 21.46 29.20
N VAL A 162 8.06 20.79 28.73
CA VAL A 162 7.86 20.49 27.31
C VAL A 162 7.55 21.79 26.59
N SER A 163 8.07 22.00 25.39
CA SER A 163 7.82 23.24 24.65
C SER A 163 6.37 23.30 24.13
N TYR A 164 5.84 24.52 23.95
CA TYR A 164 4.53 24.72 23.33
C TYR A 164 4.43 24.04 21.96
N LYS A 165 5.46 24.20 21.12
CA LYS A 165 5.55 23.59 19.78
C LYS A 165 5.49 22.06 19.85
N THR A 166 6.17 21.45 20.82
CA THR A 166 6.14 20.00 21.03
C THR A 166 4.74 19.54 21.46
N ARG A 167 4.10 20.24 22.40
CA ARG A 167 2.71 19.91 22.82
C ARG A 167 1.71 20.04 21.67
N GLU A 168 1.85 21.07 20.83
CA GLU A 168 1.01 21.28 19.64
C GLU A 168 1.18 20.14 18.62
N TYR A 169 2.42 19.77 18.32
CA TYR A 169 2.72 18.63 17.46
C TYR A 169 2.11 17.32 17.98
N LEU A 170 2.27 17.05 19.28
CA LEU A 170 1.72 15.85 19.91
C LEU A 170 0.17 15.85 19.90
N ALA A 171 -0.47 17.01 20.07
CA ALA A 171 -1.91 17.13 19.95
C ALA A 171 -2.39 16.79 18.53
N ALA A 172 -1.69 17.28 17.49
CA ALA A 172 -1.97 16.91 16.11
C ALA A 172 -1.82 15.39 15.89
N LYS A 173 -0.75 14.79 16.43
CA LYS A 173 -0.51 13.33 16.38
C LYS A 173 -1.64 12.54 17.03
N VAL A 174 -2.20 13.01 18.14
CA VAL A 174 -3.33 12.35 18.82
C VAL A 174 -4.61 12.39 17.99
N PHE A 175 -4.93 13.52 17.36
CA PHE A 175 -6.12 13.59 16.49
C PHE A 175 -5.97 12.73 15.23
N GLN A 176 -4.75 12.60 14.69
CA GLN A 176 -4.46 11.62 13.64
C GLN A 176 -4.68 10.19 14.13
N HIS A 177 -4.10 9.82 15.27
CA HIS A 177 -4.22 8.46 15.84
C HIS A 177 -5.67 8.07 16.12
N THR A 178 -6.45 8.97 16.73
CA THR A 178 -7.87 8.71 17.02
C THR A 178 -8.74 8.70 15.76
N SER A 179 -8.41 9.50 14.74
CA SER A 179 -9.07 9.42 13.43
C SER A 179 -8.83 8.06 12.75
N ASN A 180 -7.60 7.55 12.78
CA ASN A 180 -7.27 6.23 12.23
C ASN A 180 -8.02 5.12 12.99
N TYR A 181 -8.06 5.22 14.32
CA TYR A 181 -8.76 4.28 15.19
C TYR A 181 -10.26 4.18 14.84
N ASP A 182 -10.95 5.32 14.76
CA ASP A 182 -12.38 5.36 14.42
C ASP A 182 -12.64 4.90 12.97
N ALA A 183 -11.72 5.18 12.04
CA ALA A 183 -11.81 4.69 10.66
C ALA A 183 -11.79 3.16 10.58
N LEU A 184 -10.94 2.49 11.37
CA LEU A 184 -10.88 1.03 11.43
C LEU A 184 -12.17 0.41 12.01
N ILE A 185 -12.73 1.03 13.05
CA ILE A 185 -14.02 0.62 13.61
C ILE A 185 -15.13 0.76 12.57
N SER A 186 -15.19 1.90 11.88
CA SER A 186 -16.15 2.14 10.79
C SER A 186 -15.99 1.11 9.66
N HIS A 187 -14.76 0.79 9.26
CA HIS A 187 -14.48 -0.22 8.24
C HIS A 187 -15.01 -1.60 8.65
N TYR A 188 -14.80 -2.00 9.91
CA TYR A 188 -15.32 -3.26 10.45
C TYR A 188 -16.84 -3.37 10.33
N PHE A 189 -17.58 -2.34 10.76
CA PHE A 189 -19.05 -2.35 10.69
C PHE A 189 -19.58 -2.30 9.25
N ASN A 190 -18.92 -1.55 8.35
CA ASN A 190 -19.26 -1.55 6.92
C ASN A 190 -19.11 -2.95 6.31
N LYS A 191 -18.01 -3.65 6.61
CA LYS A 191 -17.79 -5.04 6.17
C LYS A 191 -18.86 -5.98 6.74
N LYS A 192 -19.19 -5.87 8.03
CA LYS A 192 -20.21 -6.70 8.70
C LYS A 192 -21.61 -6.50 8.11
N THR A 193 -21.94 -5.28 7.70
CA THR A 193 -23.23 -4.93 7.08
C THR A 193 -23.24 -5.11 5.56
N ASN A 194 -22.15 -5.64 4.98
CA ASN A 194 -21.97 -5.81 3.54
C ASN A 194 -22.12 -4.50 2.74
N ILE A 195 -21.78 -3.37 3.36
CA ILE A 195 -21.74 -2.05 2.71
C ILE A 195 -20.37 -1.86 2.09
N LYS A 196 -20.33 -1.94 0.76
CA LYS A 196 -19.09 -1.76 -0.01
C LYS A 196 -18.73 -0.28 -0.17
N PHE A 197 -19.64 0.51 -0.73
CA PHE A 197 -19.45 1.95 -0.91
C PHE A 197 -20.37 2.70 0.07
N PRO A 198 -19.88 3.05 1.28
CA PRO A 198 -20.68 3.79 2.25
C PRO A 198 -20.90 5.24 1.82
N ASP A 199 -21.95 5.88 2.35
CA ASP A 199 -22.25 7.30 2.10
C ASP A 199 -21.12 8.23 2.55
N THR A 200 -20.35 7.82 3.57
CA THR A 200 -19.13 8.48 4.02
C THR A 200 -17.97 7.51 3.96
N VAL A 201 -16.93 7.86 3.19
CA VAL A 201 -15.69 7.09 3.10
C VAL A 201 -14.59 7.77 3.91
N THR A 202 -14.05 7.04 4.89
CA THR A 202 -12.89 7.46 5.68
C THR A 202 -11.72 6.53 5.34
N LEU A 203 -10.78 7.03 4.54
CA LEU A 203 -9.56 6.31 4.18
C LEU A 203 -8.45 6.65 5.18
N THR A 204 -7.76 5.64 5.69
CA THR A 204 -6.66 5.82 6.65
C THR A 204 -5.37 5.22 6.10
N PHE A 205 -4.28 5.97 6.21
CA PHE A 205 -2.96 5.52 5.81
C PHE A 205 -1.91 5.97 6.83
N GLU A 206 -0.87 5.17 7.00
CA GLU A 206 0.29 5.53 7.81
C GLU A 206 1.44 6.00 6.93
N LYS A 207 2.11 7.08 7.31
CA LYS A 207 3.29 7.56 6.57
C LYS A 207 4.44 6.57 6.73
N LYS A 208 4.98 6.07 5.62
CA LYS A 208 6.18 5.23 5.59
C LYS A 208 7.45 6.06 5.57
N GLN A 209 7.51 7.04 4.68
CA GLN A 209 8.68 7.90 4.49
C GLN A 209 8.35 9.16 3.70
N ASP A 210 9.12 10.23 3.92
CA ASP A 210 9.21 11.34 2.97
C ASP A 210 9.93 10.90 1.70
N LEU A 211 9.54 11.49 0.57
CA LEU A 211 10.20 11.30 -0.71
C LEU A 211 10.92 12.58 -1.08
N ARG A 212 12.02 12.44 -1.85
CA ARG A 212 12.84 13.59 -2.25
C ARG A 212 12.04 14.64 -3.02
N TYR A 213 11.10 14.20 -3.85
CA TYR A 213 10.13 14.98 -4.60
C TYR A 213 9.05 14.03 -5.15
N GLY A 214 7.97 14.58 -5.72
CA GLY A 214 6.88 13.87 -6.39
C GLY A 214 7.26 13.36 -7.77
N GLU A 215 6.34 13.42 -8.74
CA GLU A 215 6.67 13.06 -10.14
C GLU A 215 7.74 13.99 -10.71
N ASN A 216 7.74 15.26 -10.28
CA ASN A 216 8.64 16.30 -10.74
C ASN A 216 9.40 16.96 -9.56
N PRO A 217 10.64 17.46 -9.76
CA PRO A 217 11.48 17.99 -8.67
C PRO A 217 10.90 19.14 -7.83
N HIS A 218 9.94 19.91 -8.36
CA HIS A 218 9.32 21.04 -7.66
C HIS A 218 8.13 20.63 -6.77
N GLN A 219 7.76 19.35 -6.76
CA GLN A 219 6.65 18.81 -5.99
C GLN A 219 7.18 18.09 -4.75
N GLU A 220 6.67 18.40 -3.57
CA GLU A 220 6.94 17.61 -2.36
C GLU A 220 6.10 16.32 -2.38
N ALA A 221 6.61 15.24 -1.78
CA ALA A 221 5.88 13.98 -1.72
C ALA A 221 6.28 13.13 -0.51
N ALA A 222 5.39 12.20 -0.16
CA ALA A 222 5.63 11.16 0.82
C ALA A 222 4.94 9.86 0.39
N PHE A 223 5.43 8.72 0.88
CA PHE A 223 4.83 7.42 0.67
C PHE A 223 4.05 6.99 1.92
N TYR A 224 2.82 6.55 1.72
CA TYR A 224 1.89 6.11 2.75
C TYR A 224 1.47 4.65 2.53
N THR A 225 1.10 3.96 3.60
CA THR A 225 0.76 2.53 3.59
C THR A 225 -0.62 2.30 4.17
N GLU A 226 -1.33 1.34 3.58
CA GLU A 226 -2.59 0.82 4.12
C GLU A 226 -2.37 0.23 5.52
N GLU A 227 -3.41 0.34 6.36
CA GLU A 227 -3.36 -0.20 7.73
C GLU A 227 -3.51 -1.74 7.75
N LEU A 228 -4.31 -2.32 6.84
CA LEU A 228 -4.74 -3.72 6.95
C LEU A 228 -4.05 -4.68 5.97
N GLU A 229 -3.98 -4.33 4.68
CA GLU A 229 -3.57 -5.27 3.64
C GLU A 229 -2.27 -4.84 2.94
N THR A 230 -1.13 -5.21 3.53
CA THR A 230 0.20 -4.86 2.98
C THR A 230 0.98 -6.04 2.38
N THR A 231 0.54 -7.27 2.63
CA THR A 231 1.28 -8.49 2.27
C THR A 231 1.66 -8.51 0.80
N GLY A 232 2.94 -8.66 0.49
CA GLY A 232 3.43 -8.77 -0.89
C GLY A 232 3.27 -7.49 -1.72
N THR A 233 3.10 -6.33 -1.08
CA THR A 233 3.10 -5.01 -1.74
C THR A 233 4.43 -4.27 -1.51
N LEU A 234 4.67 -3.20 -2.26
CA LEU A 234 5.89 -2.39 -2.09
C LEU A 234 6.10 -1.83 -0.68
N SER A 235 5.06 -1.71 0.15
CA SER A 235 5.20 -1.21 1.52
C SER A 235 5.99 -2.14 2.44
N GLU A 236 6.06 -3.43 2.09
CA GLU A 236 6.82 -4.47 2.81
C GLU A 236 8.18 -4.76 2.18
N ALA A 237 8.49 -4.11 1.05
CA ALA A 237 9.77 -4.30 0.39
C ALA A 237 10.92 -3.85 1.30
N VAL A 238 11.91 -4.73 1.48
CA VAL A 238 13.15 -4.44 2.19
C VAL A 238 14.19 -4.01 1.17
N LYS A 239 14.65 -2.76 1.28
CA LYS A 239 15.75 -2.25 0.47
C LYS A 239 17.06 -2.85 0.95
N LEU A 240 17.70 -3.64 0.09
CA LEU A 240 18.99 -4.28 0.35
C LEU A 240 20.17 -3.40 -0.04
N HIS A 241 20.03 -2.61 -1.12
CA HIS A 241 21.11 -1.81 -1.69
C HIS A 241 20.58 -0.58 -2.44
N GLY A 242 21.47 0.39 -2.69
CA GLY A 242 21.23 1.52 -3.58
C GLY A 242 20.67 2.77 -2.90
N LYS A 243 20.31 3.74 -3.75
CA LYS A 243 19.73 5.03 -3.32
C LYS A 243 18.33 4.86 -2.72
N GLU A 244 17.81 5.90 -2.07
CA GLU A 244 16.38 5.97 -1.74
C GLU A 244 15.50 5.86 -2.99
N LEU A 245 14.30 5.28 -2.80
CA LEU A 245 13.27 5.19 -3.84
C LEU A 245 12.66 6.58 -4.10
N SER A 246 12.48 6.92 -5.37
CA SER A 246 11.71 8.11 -5.79
C SER A 246 10.22 7.81 -5.86
N TYR A 247 9.41 8.86 -6.03
CA TYR A 247 7.97 8.72 -6.32
C TYR A 247 7.72 7.83 -7.54
N ASN A 248 8.43 8.09 -8.64
CA ASN A 248 8.31 7.31 -9.87
C ASN A 248 8.80 5.87 -9.68
N ASN A 249 9.83 5.63 -8.85
CA ASN A 249 10.26 4.26 -8.55
C ASN A 249 9.16 3.45 -7.86
N ILE A 250 8.39 4.08 -6.96
CA ILE A 250 7.29 3.42 -6.27
C ILE A 250 6.11 3.19 -7.24
N GLY A 251 5.75 4.21 -8.04
CA GLY A 251 4.68 4.09 -9.04
C GLY A 251 4.95 3.02 -10.09
N ASP A 252 6.11 3.07 -10.74
CA ASP A 252 6.53 2.10 -11.76
C ASP A 252 6.72 0.70 -11.16
N GLY A 253 7.27 0.62 -9.94
CA GLY A 253 7.43 -0.65 -9.23
C GLY A 253 6.08 -1.30 -8.91
N ASN A 254 5.07 -0.51 -8.51
CA ASN A 254 3.72 -1.01 -8.30
C ASN A 254 3.12 -1.55 -9.61
N GLY A 255 3.25 -0.80 -10.71
CA GLY A 255 2.79 -1.25 -12.03
C GLY A 255 3.46 -2.55 -12.48
N ALA A 256 4.76 -2.70 -12.24
CA ALA A 256 5.50 -3.93 -12.53
C ALA A 256 4.97 -5.12 -11.71
N LEU A 257 4.70 -4.92 -10.41
CA LEU A 257 4.13 -5.94 -9.54
C LEU A 257 2.70 -6.33 -9.94
N GLU A 258 1.86 -5.39 -10.37
CA GLU A 258 0.50 -5.70 -10.83
C GLU A 258 0.51 -6.64 -12.04
N ILE A 259 1.39 -6.39 -13.01
CA ILE A 259 1.56 -7.28 -14.17
C ILE A 259 2.11 -8.63 -13.72
N LEU A 260 3.15 -8.62 -12.88
CA LEU A 260 3.86 -9.83 -12.45
C LEU A 260 2.91 -10.82 -11.74
N LYS A 261 1.97 -10.31 -10.95
CA LYS A 261 1.00 -11.10 -10.18
C LYS A 261 -0.07 -11.81 -11.02
N GLU A 262 -0.12 -11.59 -12.33
CA GLU A 262 -0.95 -12.37 -13.26
C GLU A 262 -0.30 -13.73 -13.64
N PHE A 263 0.97 -13.93 -13.28
CA PHE A 263 1.79 -15.07 -13.70
C PHE A 263 2.22 -15.94 -12.52
N THR A 264 2.12 -17.26 -12.73
CA THR A 264 2.59 -18.29 -11.79
C THR A 264 3.88 -18.98 -12.25
N LEU A 265 4.18 -18.93 -13.56
CA LEU A 265 5.47 -19.39 -14.10
C LEU A 265 6.58 -18.39 -13.75
N PRO A 266 7.86 -18.80 -13.69
CA PRO A 266 8.99 -17.87 -13.60
C PRO A 266 8.88 -16.78 -14.66
N THR A 267 8.72 -15.53 -14.21
CA THR A 267 8.36 -14.39 -15.04
C THR A 267 9.14 -13.16 -14.62
N VAL A 268 9.57 -12.39 -15.62
CA VAL A 268 10.19 -11.08 -15.47
C VAL A 268 9.34 -10.04 -16.18
N VAL A 269 9.05 -8.96 -15.46
CA VAL A 269 8.37 -7.77 -15.98
C VAL A 269 9.34 -6.61 -15.94
N ALA A 270 9.53 -5.95 -17.08
CA ALA A 270 10.26 -4.70 -17.22
C ALA A 270 9.28 -3.56 -17.53
N VAL A 271 9.34 -2.50 -16.73
CA VAL A 271 8.46 -1.31 -16.83
C VAL A 271 9.29 -0.04 -16.94
N LYS A 272 8.75 0.93 -17.67
CA LYS A 272 9.22 2.32 -17.67
C LYS A 272 8.03 3.26 -17.81
N HIS A 273 7.92 4.27 -16.95
CA HIS A 273 6.82 5.25 -16.95
C HIS A 273 5.44 4.56 -16.93
N ALA A 274 5.24 3.66 -15.97
CA ALA A 274 4.03 2.89 -15.72
C ALA A 274 3.54 2.00 -16.88
N ASN A 275 4.37 1.76 -17.91
CA ASN A 275 4.05 0.89 -19.04
C ASN A 275 5.06 -0.26 -19.15
N PRO A 276 4.62 -1.50 -19.48
CA PRO A 276 5.55 -2.59 -19.74
C PRO A 276 6.33 -2.32 -21.03
N CYS A 277 7.65 -2.31 -20.93
CA CYS A 277 8.53 -2.34 -22.11
C CYS A 277 8.92 -3.78 -22.50
N GLY A 278 8.81 -4.74 -21.57
CA GLY A 278 9.00 -6.14 -21.86
C GLY A 278 8.48 -7.06 -20.76
N VAL A 279 7.87 -8.17 -21.13
CA VAL A 279 7.46 -9.23 -20.19
C VAL A 279 7.88 -10.57 -20.78
N GLY A 280 8.39 -11.47 -19.95
CA GLY A 280 8.77 -12.81 -20.39
C GLY A 280 8.53 -13.84 -19.31
N SER A 281 7.99 -15.00 -19.69
CA SER A 281 7.90 -16.18 -18.85
C SER A 281 8.77 -17.31 -19.41
N GLY A 282 9.39 -18.10 -18.54
CA GLY A 282 10.31 -19.16 -18.92
C GLY A 282 10.38 -20.30 -17.90
N LYS A 283 11.30 -21.23 -18.11
CA LYS A 283 11.57 -22.32 -17.14
C LYS A 283 12.27 -21.82 -15.87
N ASN A 284 12.95 -20.68 -15.97
CA ASN A 284 13.64 -19.99 -14.89
C ASN A 284 13.68 -18.48 -15.17
N ILE A 285 14.14 -17.70 -14.18
CA ILE A 285 14.22 -16.25 -14.28
C ILE A 285 15.19 -15.78 -15.37
N ALA A 286 16.28 -16.51 -15.63
CA ALA A 286 17.23 -16.14 -16.69
C ALA A 286 16.59 -16.22 -18.09
N GLU A 287 15.80 -17.26 -18.38
CA GLU A 287 15.05 -17.38 -19.64
C GLU A 287 13.97 -16.29 -19.75
N ALA A 288 13.22 -16.08 -18.67
CA ALA A 288 12.19 -15.05 -18.57
C ALA A 288 12.77 -13.64 -18.82
N PHE A 289 13.91 -13.34 -18.20
CA PHE A 289 14.64 -12.08 -18.37
C PHE A 289 15.05 -11.86 -19.82
N LYS A 290 15.64 -12.87 -20.48
CA LYS A 290 16.04 -12.77 -21.89
C LYS A 290 14.86 -12.41 -22.77
N LYS A 291 13.72 -13.08 -22.60
CA LYS A 291 12.50 -12.77 -23.36
C LYS A 291 12.00 -11.35 -23.11
N ALA A 292 11.97 -10.90 -21.85
CA ALA A 292 11.58 -9.52 -21.53
C ALA A 292 12.54 -8.48 -22.13
N TYR A 293 13.85 -8.75 -22.06
CA TYR A 293 14.90 -7.86 -22.60
C TYR A 293 14.85 -7.73 -24.13
N GLU A 294 14.60 -8.82 -24.85
CA GLU A 294 14.52 -8.81 -26.32
C GLU A 294 13.30 -8.06 -26.86
N SER A 295 12.26 -7.83 -26.04
CA SER A 295 11.06 -7.07 -26.43
C SER A 295 11.37 -5.62 -26.77
N ASP A 296 12.17 -4.94 -25.94
CA ASP A 296 12.64 -3.58 -26.19
C ASP A 296 13.92 -3.27 -25.40
N LYS A 297 15.07 -3.52 -26.06
CA LYS A 297 16.40 -3.30 -25.50
C LYS A 297 16.70 -1.83 -25.20
N GLN A 298 16.03 -0.90 -25.87
CA GLN A 298 16.26 0.52 -25.69
C GLN A 298 15.46 1.04 -24.50
N SER A 299 14.18 0.69 -24.40
CA SER A 299 13.30 1.20 -23.35
C SER A 299 13.55 0.56 -21.99
N ILE A 300 14.07 -0.67 -21.93
CA ILE A 300 14.45 -1.27 -20.64
C ILE A 300 15.58 -0.51 -19.92
N PHE A 301 16.38 0.28 -20.65
CA PHE A 301 17.40 1.15 -20.08
C PHE A 301 16.78 2.22 -19.17
N GLY A 302 17.18 2.22 -17.91
CA GLY A 302 16.62 3.06 -16.85
C GLY A 302 15.26 2.59 -16.35
N GLY A 303 14.84 1.38 -16.71
CA GLY A 303 13.59 0.78 -16.27
C GLY A 303 13.65 0.16 -14.89
N ILE A 304 12.51 -0.42 -14.50
CA ILE A 304 12.32 -1.22 -13.30
C ILE A 304 12.05 -2.66 -13.71
N ILE A 305 12.65 -3.59 -12.98
CA ILE A 305 12.49 -5.03 -13.19
C ILE A 305 11.84 -5.65 -11.97
N ALA A 306 10.80 -6.44 -12.18
CA ALA A 306 10.20 -7.29 -11.16
C ALA A 306 10.24 -8.76 -11.60
N ALA A 307 10.71 -9.65 -10.72
CA ALA A 307 10.76 -11.09 -10.94
C ALA A 307 9.96 -11.81 -9.84
N ASN A 308 9.21 -12.86 -10.19
CA ASN A 308 8.36 -13.58 -9.23
C ASN A 308 9.05 -14.77 -8.54
N ASP A 309 10.34 -14.97 -8.80
CA ASP A 309 11.19 -15.99 -8.22
C ASP A 309 12.61 -15.42 -7.99
N GLU A 310 13.49 -16.19 -7.36
CA GLU A 310 14.84 -15.77 -6.97
C GLU A 310 15.68 -15.24 -8.15
N ILE A 311 16.38 -14.11 -7.92
CA ILE A 311 17.42 -13.67 -8.85
C ILE A 311 18.70 -14.51 -8.63
N ASP A 312 19.01 -15.33 -9.63
CA ASP A 312 20.22 -16.14 -9.68
C ASP A 312 21.41 -15.39 -10.30
N VAL A 313 22.58 -16.04 -10.30
CA VAL A 313 23.84 -15.48 -10.81
C VAL A 313 23.76 -15.14 -12.30
N ASP A 314 23.11 -15.97 -13.10
CA ASP A 314 23.04 -15.79 -14.55
C ASP A 314 22.16 -14.60 -14.90
N THR A 315 21.03 -14.46 -14.21
CA THR A 315 20.16 -13.28 -14.30
C THR A 315 20.88 -12.02 -13.84
N ALA A 316 21.58 -12.08 -12.70
CA ALA A 316 22.32 -10.94 -12.16
C ALA A 316 23.41 -10.43 -13.10
N LYS A 317 24.13 -11.33 -13.80
CA LYS A 317 25.12 -10.95 -14.81
C LYS A 317 24.48 -10.17 -15.95
N MET A 318 23.34 -10.65 -16.48
CA MET A 318 22.63 -9.95 -17.55
C MET A 318 22.11 -8.57 -17.11
N ILE A 319 21.53 -8.47 -15.91
CA ILE A 319 21.06 -7.20 -15.35
C ILE A 319 22.23 -6.23 -15.14
N LYS A 320 23.39 -6.72 -14.68
CA LYS A 320 24.57 -5.90 -14.39
C LYS A 320 25.05 -5.10 -15.60
N ASP A 321 24.89 -5.64 -16.81
CA ASP A 321 25.36 -5.00 -18.04
C ASP A 321 24.41 -3.91 -18.55
N ILE A 322 23.24 -3.75 -17.93
CA ILE A 322 22.22 -2.77 -18.31
C ILE A 322 22.08 -1.72 -17.19
N PHE A 323 21.81 -0.47 -17.56
CA PHE A 323 21.41 0.52 -16.56
C PHE A 323 19.96 0.24 -16.13
N ILE A 324 19.77 -0.23 -14.91
CA ILE A 324 18.46 -0.49 -14.30
C ILE A 324 18.35 0.35 -13.03
N GLU A 325 17.18 0.96 -12.81
CA GLU A 325 16.93 1.78 -11.63
C GLU A 325 16.57 0.95 -10.40
N VAL A 326 15.67 -0.03 -10.57
CA VAL A 326 15.15 -0.87 -9.48
C VAL A 326 15.02 -2.32 -9.95
N VAL A 327 15.42 -3.26 -9.10
CA VAL A 327 15.11 -4.69 -9.25
C VAL A 327 14.32 -5.11 -8.03
N ILE A 328 13.19 -5.79 -8.24
CA ILE A 328 12.29 -6.29 -7.21
C ILE A 328 12.18 -7.80 -7.36
N ALA A 329 12.43 -8.55 -6.29
CA ALA A 329 12.36 -10.00 -6.30
C ALA A 329 12.01 -10.56 -4.91
N PRO A 330 11.49 -11.79 -4.80
CA PRO A 330 11.24 -12.41 -3.50
C PRO A 330 12.53 -12.70 -2.73
N SER A 331 13.60 -13.04 -3.45
CA SER A 331 14.94 -13.27 -2.90
C SER A 331 16.02 -13.04 -3.97
N TYR A 332 17.26 -13.01 -3.50
CA TYR A 332 18.47 -12.98 -4.31
C TYR A 332 19.41 -14.04 -3.74
N SER A 333 20.02 -14.85 -4.60
CA SER A 333 21.14 -15.67 -4.15
C SER A 333 22.28 -14.75 -3.69
N GLU A 334 23.09 -15.18 -2.71
CA GLU A 334 24.17 -14.33 -2.17
C GLU A 334 25.14 -13.86 -3.26
N SER A 335 25.46 -14.73 -4.21
CA SER A 335 26.33 -14.41 -5.34
C SER A 335 25.69 -13.42 -6.31
N ALA A 336 24.38 -13.55 -6.59
CA ALA A 336 23.65 -12.59 -7.41
C ALA A 336 23.61 -11.20 -6.77
N LEU A 337 23.35 -11.14 -5.47
CA LEU A 337 23.33 -9.88 -4.72
C LEU A 337 24.69 -9.17 -4.80
N LYS A 338 25.79 -9.88 -4.54
CA LYS A 338 27.16 -9.35 -4.66
C LYS A 338 27.47 -8.79 -6.06
N ILE A 339 27.00 -9.46 -7.12
CA ILE A 339 27.18 -9.01 -8.51
C ILE A 339 26.48 -7.68 -8.76
N LEU A 340 25.24 -7.54 -8.28
CA LEU A 340 24.42 -6.35 -8.49
C LEU A 340 24.83 -5.17 -7.60
N GLU A 341 25.30 -5.44 -6.37
CA GLU A 341 25.81 -4.42 -5.44
C GLU A 341 27.02 -3.65 -5.99
N ALA A 342 27.75 -4.23 -6.94
CA ALA A 342 28.81 -3.53 -7.67
C ALA A 342 28.29 -2.27 -8.41
N LYS A 343 26.99 -2.19 -8.71
CA LYS A 343 26.36 -0.96 -9.22
C LYS A 343 25.87 -0.10 -8.06
N LYS A 344 26.59 0.98 -7.75
CA LYS A 344 26.29 1.86 -6.59
C LYS A 344 24.86 2.38 -6.49
N ASN A 345 24.18 2.61 -7.62
CA ASN A 345 22.91 3.34 -7.67
C ASN A 345 21.66 2.46 -7.83
N ILE A 346 21.82 1.18 -8.20
CA ILE A 346 20.67 0.29 -8.44
C ILE A 346 19.97 0.01 -7.10
N ARG A 347 18.64 0.17 -7.04
CA ARG A 347 17.88 -0.26 -5.85
C ARG A 347 17.56 -1.73 -5.97
N LEU A 348 17.97 -2.51 -4.98
CA LEU A 348 17.64 -3.93 -4.88
C LEU A 348 16.61 -4.09 -3.78
N LEU A 349 15.40 -4.52 -4.14
CA LEU A 349 14.28 -4.66 -3.22
C LEU A 349 13.94 -6.15 -3.06
N ARG A 350 14.06 -6.65 -1.83
CA ARG A 350 13.53 -7.96 -1.45
C ARG A 350 12.09 -7.79 -1.00
N LEU A 351 11.16 -8.42 -1.70
CA LEU A 351 9.73 -8.41 -1.37
C LEU A 351 9.25 -9.85 -1.10
N PRO A 352 9.26 -10.28 0.17
CA PRO A 352 8.64 -11.55 0.55
C PRO A 352 7.18 -11.60 0.09
N HIS A 353 6.68 -12.81 -0.21
CA HIS A 353 5.29 -13.02 -0.67
C HIS A 353 4.90 -12.22 -1.93
N ILE A 354 5.84 -11.94 -2.83
CA ILE A 354 5.62 -11.17 -4.07
C ILE A 354 4.44 -11.69 -4.92
N ASN A 355 4.11 -12.96 -4.80
CA ASN A 355 3.01 -13.62 -5.52
C ASN A 355 1.63 -13.46 -4.85
N TYR A 356 1.55 -12.84 -3.67
CA TYR A 356 0.28 -12.59 -3.00
C TYR A 356 -0.54 -11.57 -3.79
N ASN A 357 -1.78 -11.93 -4.15
CA ASN A 357 -2.67 -11.08 -4.94
C ASN A 357 -4.15 -11.12 -4.47
N LYS A 358 -4.39 -11.45 -3.20
CA LYS A 358 -5.74 -11.55 -2.63
C LYS A 358 -6.02 -10.34 -1.75
N TYR A 359 -6.37 -9.21 -2.38
CA TYR A 359 -6.67 -7.97 -1.68
C TYR A 359 -8.15 -7.63 -1.80
N SER A 360 -8.73 -7.11 -0.73
CA SER A 360 -10.08 -6.54 -0.66
C SER A 360 -10.10 -5.02 -0.80
N THR A 361 -8.94 -4.38 -0.92
CA THR A 361 -8.80 -2.92 -1.13
C THR A 361 -9.33 -2.44 -2.47
N TYR A 362 -9.74 -1.17 -2.50
CA TYR A 362 -10.18 -0.47 -3.70
C TYR A 362 -9.02 -0.02 -4.57
N ASP A 363 -9.28 0.06 -5.88
CA ASP A 363 -8.51 0.94 -6.76
C ASP A 363 -9.10 2.35 -6.67
N MET A 364 -8.21 3.35 -6.57
CA MET A 364 -8.59 4.72 -6.23
C MET A 364 -7.99 5.71 -7.21
N LYS A 365 -8.84 6.57 -7.77
CA LYS A 365 -8.40 7.67 -8.64
C LYS A 365 -8.80 9.00 -8.07
N LYS A 366 -7.80 9.81 -7.70
CA LYS A 366 -8.04 11.20 -7.28
C LYS A 366 -8.59 12.00 -8.46
N VAL A 367 -9.63 12.78 -8.21
CA VAL A 367 -10.13 13.82 -9.12
C VAL A 367 -10.16 15.16 -8.38
N LEU A 368 -10.23 16.28 -9.12
CA LEU A 368 -10.38 17.58 -8.49
C LEU A 368 -11.68 17.61 -7.67
N GLY A 369 -11.57 17.92 -6.38
CA GLY A 369 -12.71 17.94 -5.46
C GLY A 369 -13.21 16.57 -4.96
N GLY A 370 -12.71 15.43 -5.44
CA GLY A 370 -13.23 14.11 -5.04
C GLY A 370 -12.30 12.91 -5.26
N VAL A 371 -12.83 11.70 -5.09
CA VAL A 371 -12.13 10.43 -5.35
C VAL A 371 -13.10 9.45 -6.01
N LEU A 372 -12.64 8.73 -7.03
CA LEU A 372 -13.35 7.60 -7.61
C LEU A 372 -12.82 6.31 -6.98
N LEU A 373 -13.72 5.45 -6.50
CA LEU A 373 -13.41 4.16 -5.90
C LEU A 373 -14.01 3.07 -6.78
N GLN A 374 -13.23 2.04 -7.07
CA GLN A 374 -13.68 0.87 -7.81
C GLN A 374 -13.01 -0.39 -7.29
N ASP A 375 -13.55 -1.54 -7.69
CA ASP A 375 -12.86 -2.82 -7.48
C ASP A 375 -11.56 -2.89 -8.27
N ARG A 376 -10.57 -3.59 -7.71
CA ARG A 376 -9.39 -3.99 -8.48
C ARG A 376 -9.82 -4.89 -9.64
N ASN A 377 -9.21 -4.71 -10.81
CA ASN A 377 -9.48 -5.53 -11.98
C ASN A 377 -8.93 -6.97 -11.80
N GLN A 378 -9.70 -7.83 -11.14
CA GLN A 378 -9.36 -9.22 -10.83
C GLN A 378 -10.04 -10.25 -11.75
N GLY A 379 -10.70 -9.80 -12.82
CA GLY A 379 -11.35 -10.69 -13.78
C GLY A 379 -10.40 -11.79 -14.24
N LYS A 380 -10.75 -13.05 -13.95
CA LYS A 380 -10.01 -14.24 -14.37
C LYS A 380 -10.61 -14.72 -15.69
N MET A 381 -9.85 -14.63 -16.76
CA MET A 381 -10.21 -15.18 -18.06
C MET A 381 -9.77 -16.64 -18.12
N TYR A 382 -10.68 -17.63 -18.22
CA TYR A 382 -10.44 -18.95 -18.86
C TYR A 382 -11.73 -19.71 -19.22
N GLU A 383 -12.88 -19.39 -18.62
CA GLU A 383 -14.04 -20.32 -18.67
C GLU A 383 -14.87 -20.23 -19.97
N ASP A 384 -14.92 -19.08 -20.65
CA ASP A 384 -15.82 -18.85 -21.80
C ASP A 384 -15.12 -18.30 -23.08
N LEU A 385 -13.88 -18.72 -23.37
CA LEU A 385 -13.21 -18.29 -24.60
C LEU A 385 -13.91 -18.84 -25.85
N LYS A 386 -14.29 -17.94 -26.76
CA LYS A 386 -14.98 -18.31 -28.01
C LYS A 386 -14.06 -18.14 -29.20
N ILE A 387 -13.77 -19.22 -29.93
CA ILE A 387 -13.12 -19.14 -31.24
C ILE A 387 -14.19 -18.70 -32.24
N VAL A 388 -14.01 -17.53 -32.85
CA VAL A 388 -15.02 -16.90 -33.73
C VAL A 388 -14.69 -16.99 -35.22
N THR A 389 -13.47 -17.40 -35.55
CA THR A 389 -12.99 -17.62 -36.92
C THR A 389 -13.01 -19.10 -37.31
N GLN A 390 -12.89 -19.39 -38.60
CA GLN A 390 -12.77 -20.75 -39.13
C GLN A 390 -11.46 -21.43 -38.72
N ARG A 391 -10.34 -20.69 -38.76
CA ARG A 391 -9.05 -21.18 -38.26
C ARG A 391 -9.08 -21.22 -36.74
N LYS A 392 -8.69 -22.36 -36.17
CA LYS A 392 -8.44 -22.55 -34.74
C LYS A 392 -6.97 -22.23 -34.41
N PRO A 393 -6.67 -21.70 -33.21
CA PRO A 393 -5.29 -21.49 -32.81
C PRO A 393 -4.61 -22.85 -32.57
N SER A 394 -3.30 -22.92 -32.75
CA SER A 394 -2.49 -24.01 -32.21
C SER A 394 -2.40 -23.92 -30.68
N ASP A 395 -1.95 -24.98 -30.01
CA ASP A 395 -1.71 -24.97 -28.56
C ASP A 395 -0.65 -23.93 -28.15
N GLU A 396 0.34 -23.68 -29.01
CA GLU A 396 1.37 -22.66 -28.80
C GLU A 396 0.78 -21.25 -28.95
N GLU A 397 0.00 -21.00 -30.00
CA GLU A 397 -0.70 -19.72 -30.19
C GLU A 397 -1.67 -19.47 -29.03
N LEU A 398 -2.39 -20.48 -28.55
CA LEU A 398 -3.30 -20.33 -27.42
C LEU A 398 -2.54 -19.91 -26.15
N LYS A 399 -1.40 -20.53 -25.85
CA LYS A 399 -0.55 -20.14 -24.71
C LYS A 399 -0.06 -18.70 -24.84
N ASP A 400 0.39 -18.31 -26.03
CA ASP A 400 0.87 -16.96 -26.29
C ASP A 400 -0.26 -15.92 -26.23
N LEU A 401 -1.47 -16.25 -26.67
CA LEU A 401 -2.64 -15.37 -26.59
C LEU A 401 -3.04 -15.13 -25.13
N LEU A 402 -3.05 -16.18 -24.30
CA LEU A 402 -3.33 -16.06 -22.87
C LEU A 402 -2.24 -15.28 -22.14
N PHE A 403 -0.97 -15.47 -22.52
CA PHE A 403 0.14 -14.66 -22.03
C PHE A 403 -0.05 -13.18 -22.41
N ALA A 404 -0.26 -12.88 -23.69
CA ALA A 404 -0.46 -11.52 -24.19
C ALA A 404 -1.68 -10.85 -23.55
N TRP A 405 -2.74 -11.60 -23.29
CA TRP A 405 -3.93 -11.10 -22.61
C TRP A 405 -3.66 -10.58 -21.19
N LYS A 406 -2.88 -11.34 -20.41
CA LYS A 406 -2.48 -10.91 -19.06
C LYS A 406 -1.66 -9.63 -19.06
N VAL A 407 -0.79 -9.47 -20.07
CA VAL A 407 0.01 -8.25 -20.24
C VAL A 407 -0.87 -7.09 -20.68
N VAL A 408 -1.74 -7.27 -21.68
CA VAL A 408 -2.57 -6.18 -22.23
C VAL A 408 -3.55 -5.65 -21.19
N LYS A 409 -4.07 -6.50 -20.30
CA LYS A 409 -4.90 -6.13 -19.15
C LYS A 409 -4.30 -5.04 -18.26
N ASN A 410 -2.97 -4.99 -18.19
CA ASN A 410 -2.23 -4.07 -17.33
C ASN A 410 -1.50 -2.96 -18.12
N THR A 411 -1.72 -2.89 -19.42
CA THR A 411 -1.13 -1.88 -20.32
C THR A 411 -2.11 -0.72 -20.48
N LYS A 412 -1.62 0.52 -20.53
CA LYS A 412 -2.48 1.71 -20.65
C LYS A 412 -3.25 1.71 -21.97
N SER A 413 -4.52 2.07 -21.93
CA SER A 413 -5.46 1.98 -23.07
C SER A 413 -5.37 3.18 -24.03
N ASN A 414 -5.65 3.00 -25.33
CA ASN A 414 -5.86 1.72 -26.02
C ASN A 414 -4.54 0.95 -26.12
N ALA A 415 -4.59 -0.35 -25.82
CA ALA A 415 -3.41 -1.20 -25.72
C ALA A 415 -3.42 -2.33 -26.75
N ILE A 416 -2.25 -2.58 -27.34
CA ILE A 416 -1.95 -3.75 -28.16
C ILE A 416 -0.68 -4.41 -27.60
N VAL A 417 -0.72 -5.71 -27.38
CA VAL A 417 0.46 -6.52 -27.03
C VAL A 417 0.66 -7.57 -28.09
N LEU A 418 1.89 -7.63 -28.62
CA LEU A 418 2.33 -8.69 -29.50
C LEU A 418 3.22 -9.65 -28.70
N ALA A 419 3.00 -10.96 -28.82
CA ALA A 419 3.76 -11.94 -28.07
C ALA A 419 4.08 -13.18 -28.88
N LYS A 420 5.18 -13.85 -28.51
CA LYS A 420 5.63 -15.11 -29.10
C LYS A 420 6.46 -15.89 -28.07
N ASN A 421 6.22 -17.19 -27.94
CA ASN A 421 6.92 -18.07 -27.01
C ASN A 421 6.88 -17.59 -25.54
N GLN A 422 5.74 -17.01 -25.12
CA GLN A 422 5.49 -16.38 -23.82
C GLN A 422 6.49 -15.26 -23.48
N GLY A 423 6.95 -14.53 -24.50
CA GLY A 423 7.63 -13.25 -24.37
C GLY A 423 6.90 -12.19 -25.18
N THR A 424 6.83 -10.96 -24.68
CA THR A 424 6.37 -9.84 -25.50
C THR A 424 7.37 -9.61 -26.62
N VAL A 425 6.86 -9.37 -27.81
CA VAL A 425 7.63 -8.95 -28.99
C VAL A 425 7.62 -7.43 -29.08
N ALA A 426 6.46 -6.83 -28.84
CA ALA A 426 6.29 -5.38 -28.80
C ALA A 426 5.01 -5.03 -28.04
N VAL A 427 4.96 -3.81 -27.53
CA VAL A 427 3.81 -3.30 -26.77
C VAL A 427 3.48 -1.89 -27.29
N GLY A 428 2.23 -1.69 -27.68
CA GLY A 428 1.69 -0.39 -28.06
C GLY A 428 0.75 0.15 -26.97
N PRO A 429 1.26 0.90 -25.97
CA PRO A 429 0.43 1.45 -24.90
C PRO A 429 -0.15 2.84 -25.24
N GLY A 430 -1.28 3.16 -24.63
CA GLY A 430 -1.73 4.53 -24.32
C GLY A 430 -2.21 5.35 -25.52
N GLN A 431 -2.64 4.71 -26.61
CA GLN A 431 -3.04 5.45 -27.81
C GLN A 431 -4.52 5.81 -27.82
N VAL A 432 -4.85 7.00 -28.34
CA VAL A 432 -6.23 7.42 -28.54
C VAL A 432 -6.94 6.62 -29.63
N SER A 433 -6.18 6.02 -30.56
CA SER A 433 -6.67 5.14 -31.61
C SER A 433 -5.99 3.78 -31.54
N ARG A 434 -6.75 2.70 -31.76
CA ARG A 434 -6.23 1.34 -31.63
C ARG A 434 -5.33 0.92 -32.77
N ILE A 435 -5.61 1.39 -33.99
CA ILE A 435 -4.73 1.14 -35.13
C ILE A 435 -3.35 1.76 -34.87
N TRP A 436 -3.28 2.94 -34.23
CA TRP A 436 -1.99 3.55 -33.86
C TRP A 436 -1.24 2.75 -32.80
N ALA A 437 -1.95 2.14 -31.84
CA ALA A 437 -1.32 1.22 -30.88
C ALA A 437 -0.68 0.03 -31.61
N LEU A 438 -1.40 -0.56 -32.57
CA LEU A 438 -0.90 -1.67 -33.38
C LEU A 438 0.26 -1.26 -34.29
N GLU A 439 0.13 -0.16 -35.03
CA GLU A 439 1.18 0.34 -35.93
C GLU A 439 2.48 0.66 -35.17
N ASN A 440 2.37 1.25 -33.98
CA ASN A 440 3.52 1.48 -33.11
C ASN A 440 4.17 0.17 -32.66
N ALA A 441 3.38 -0.83 -32.24
CA ALA A 441 3.88 -2.13 -31.84
C ALA A 441 4.54 -2.88 -33.01
N ILE A 442 3.94 -2.84 -34.21
CA ILE A 442 4.51 -3.46 -35.42
C ILE A 442 5.85 -2.81 -35.75
N ARG A 443 5.90 -1.47 -35.75
CA ARG A 443 7.13 -0.72 -36.04
C ARG A 443 8.25 -1.03 -35.05
N GLN A 444 7.91 -1.15 -33.77
CA GLN A 444 8.88 -1.44 -32.70
C GLN A 444 9.39 -2.89 -32.74
N GLY A 445 8.51 -3.85 -33.01
CA GLY A 445 8.87 -5.26 -33.06
C GLY A 445 9.60 -5.69 -34.34
N GLU A 446 9.55 -4.87 -35.40
CA GLU A 446 10.20 -5.10 -36.69
C GLU A 446 9.97 -6.55 -37.20
N GLU A 447 11.02 -7.26 -37.59
CA GLU A 447 10.94 -8.64 -38.10
C GLU A 447 10.46 -9.65 -37.04
N SER A 448 10.58 -9.33 -35.74
CA SER A 448 10.17 -10.22 -34.65
C SER A 448 8.64 -10.38 -34.57
N VAL A 449 7.89 -9.47 -35.18
CA VAL A 449 6.41 -9.52 -35.25
C VAL A 449 5.91 -10.72 -36.04
N ARG A 450 6.68 -11.21 -37.01
CA ARG A 450 6.24 -12.30 -37.88
C ARG A 450 6.05 -13.61 -37.09
N GLY A 451 4.85 -14.17 -37.20
CA GLY A 451 4.45 -15.37 -36.47
C GLY A 451 4.18 -15.13 -34.98
N SER A 452 3.99 -13.87 -34.57
CA SER A 452 3.49 -13.54 -33.23
C SER A 452 1.97 -13.58 -33.17
N VAL A 453 1.43 -13.56 -31.96
CA VAL A 453 0.02 -13.36 -31.68
C VAL A 453 -0.23 -11.95 -31.16
N MET A 454 -1.48 -11.48 -31.23
CA MET A 454 -1.88 -10.15 -30.80
C MET A 454 -3.00 -10.20 -29.75
N ALA A 455 -2.86 -9.45 -28.67
CA ALA A 455 -3.94 -9.18 -27.72
C ALA A 455 -4.34 -7.71 -27.76
N SER A 456 -5.65 -7.45 -27.66
CA SER A 456 -6.20 -6.10 -27.49
C SER A 456 -7.06 -6.00 -26.23
N ASP A 457 -6.87 -4.95 -25.45
CA ASP A 457 -7.63 -4.67 -24.22
C ASP A 457 -9.14 -4.45 -24.46
N ALA A 458 -9.53 -4.10 -25.69
CA ALA A 458 -10.89 -3.78 -26.10
C ALA A 458 -11.24 -4.31 -27.51
N PHE A 459 -12.51 -4.24 -27.92
CA PHE A 459 -12.98 -4.76 -29.21
C PHE A 459 -12.57 -3.90 -30.42
N PHE A 460 -12.17 -4.48 -31.56
CA PHE A 460 -11.83 -3.67 -32.74
C PHE A 460 -13.07 -2.97 -33.33
N PRO A 461 -13.04 -1.64 -33.53
CA PRO A 461 -14.17 -0.92 -34.11
C PRO A 461 -14.27 -1.12 -35.64
N PHE A 462 -13.15 -1.45 -36.30
CA PHE A 462 -13.05 -1.65 -37.74
C PHE A 462 -12.13 -2.83 -38.06
N SER A 463 -12.15 -3.30 -39.30
CA SER A 463 -11.30 -4.41 -39.79
C SER A 463 -9.84 -4.00 -40.05
N ASP A 464 -9.52 -2.71 -39.99
CA ASP A 464 -8.20 -2.13 -40.28
C ASP A 464 -7.08 -2.74 -39.43
N CYS A 465 -7.35 -3.00 -38.15
CA CYS A 465 -6.39 -3.60 -37.22
C CYS A 465 -6.07 -5.05 -37.64
N ILE A 466 -7.05 -5.79 -38.14
CA ILE A 466 -6.83 -7.17 -38.62
C ILE A 466 -6.07 -7.18 -39.94
N GLU A 467 -6.36 -6.24 -40.84
CA GLU A 467 -5.61 -6.09 -42.09
C GLU A 467 -4.14 -5.72 -41.84
N ALA A 468 -3.89 -4.77 -40.93
CA ALA A 468 -2.53 -4.40 -40.52
C ALA A 468 -1.80 -5.56 -39.85
N ALA A 469 -2.49 -6.31 -38.98
CA ALA A 469 -1.93 -7.49 -38.34
C ALA A 469 -1.54 -8.58 -39.35
N ALA A 470 -2.39 -8.82 -40.36
CA ALA A 470 -2.11 -9.76 -41.43
C ALA A 470 -0.87 -9.36 -42.25
N LYS A 471 -0.75 -8.07 -42.63
CA LYS A 471 0.40 -7.55 -43.36
C LYS A 471 1.71 -7.70 -42.58
N ALA A 472 1.66 -7.60 -41.25
CA ALA A 472 2.80 -7.81 -40.37
C ALA A 472 3.09 -9.29 -40.05
N GLY A 473 2.24 -10.22 -40.52
CA GLY A 473 2.42 -11.65 -40.31
C GLY A 473 2.02 -12.16 -38.94
N ILE A 474 1.10 -11.47 -38.24
CA ILE A 474 0.48 -11.95 -37.00
C ILE A 474 -0.50 -13.09 -37.34
N THR A 475 -0.48 -14.17 -36.57
CA THR A 475 -1.21 -15.41 -36.92
C THR A 475 -2.47 -15.66 -36.09
N ALA A 476 -2.54 -15.07 -34.89
CA ALA A 476 -3.71 -15.20 -34.01
C ALA A 476 -3.97 -13.93 -33.19
N VAL A 477 -5.23 -13.74 -32.80
CA VAL A 477 -5.73 -12.53 -32.13
C VAL A 477 -6.67 -12.89 -30.98
N ILE A 478 -6.56 -12.19 -29.85
CA ILE A 478 -7.50 -12.25 -28.73
C ILE A 478 -8.01 -10.85 -28.38
N GLN A 479 -9.33 -10.71 -28.27
CA GLN A 479 -10.01 -9.45 -27.96
C GLN A 479 -11.36 -9.71 -27.28
N PRO A 480 -12.00 -8.73 -26.61
CA PRO A 480 -13.30 -8.98 -25.98
C PRO A 480 -14.43 -9.38 -26.91
N GLY A 481 -14.48 -8.81 -28.11
CA GLY A 481 -15.70 -8.77 -28.92
C GLY A 481 -16.76 -7.82 -28.33
N GLY A 482 -17.93 -7.78 -28.95
CA GLY A 482 -19.06 -6.91 -28.57
C GLY A 482 -19.22 -5.67 -29.45
N SER A 483 -18.50 -5.56 -30.57
CA SER A 483 -18.74 -4.52 -31.57
C SER A 483 -19.97 -4.87 -32.42
N VAL A 484 -20.75 -3.85 -32.81
CA VAL A 484 -21.75 -4.02 -33.88
C VAL A 484 -21.12 -4.42 -35.22
N ARG A 485 -19.80 -4.22 -35.36
CA ARG A 485 -18.99 -4.57 -36.53
C ARG A 485 -18.05 -5.74 -36.31
N ASP A 486 -18.28 -6.58 -35.29
CA ASP A 486 -17.42 -7.75 -35.04
C ASP A 486 -17.29 -8.64 -36.28
N LYS A 487 -18.37 -8.75 -37.07
CA LYS A 487 -18.38 -9.53 -38.32
C LYS A 487 -17.34 -9.06 -39.33
N ASP A 488 -17.11 -7.75 -39.46
CA ASP A 488 -16.11 -7.18 -40.38
C ASP A 488 -14.69 -7.64 -40.00
N SER A 489 -14.37 -7.63 -38.70
CA SER A 489 -13.07 -8.10 -38.18
C SER A 489 -12.92 -9.62 -38.31
N ILE A 490 -13.99 -10.39 -38.07
CA ILE A 490 -13.99 -11.85 -38.22
C ILE A 490 -13.78 -12.24 -39.68
N ASP A 491 -14.52 -11.63 -40.61
CA ASP A 491 -14.42 -11.92 -42.04
C ASP A 491 -13.03 -11.54 -42.57
N MET A 492 -12.45 -10.44 -42.09
CA MET A 492 -11.08 -10.06 -42.43
C MET A 492 -10.06 -11.06 -41.88
N ALA A 493 -10.25 -11.58 -40.67
CA ALA A 493 -9.37 -12.58 -40.09
C ALA A 493 -9.47 -13.91 -40.85
N ASP A 494 -10.68 -14.36 -41.20
CA ASP A 494 -10.90 -15.55 -42.01
C ASP A 494 -10.23 -15.41 -43.40
N LYS A 495 -10.37 -14.24 -44.04
CA LYS A 495 -9.71 -13.93 -45.33
C LYS A 495 -8.19 -14.12 -45.25
N TYR A 496 -7.56 -13.69 -44.17
CA TYR A 496 -6.11 -13.80 -43.95
C TYR A 496 -5.68 -15.07 -43.20
N LYS A 497 -6.61 -15.98 -42.88
CA LYS A 497 -6.37 -17.18 -42.07
C LYS A 497 -5.74 -16.86 -40.70
N ILE A 498 -6.21 -15.80 -40.06
CA ILE A 498 -5.86 -15.43 -38.69
C ILE A 498 -6.89 -16.09 -37.75
N SER A 499 -6.42 -16.73 -36.69
CA SER A 499 -7.32 -17.24 -35.64
C SER A 499 -7.76 -16.08 -34.74
N MET A 500 -9.03 -16.00 -34.37
CA MET A 500 -9.54 -14.97 -33.47
C MET A 500 -10.35 -15.55 -32.31
N LEU A 501 -10.04 -15.11 -31.09
CA LEU A 501 -10.71 -15.50 -29.86
C LEU A 501 -11.41 -14.30 -29.20
N PHE A 502 -12.66 -14.50 -28.81
CA PHE A 502 -13.46 -13.58 -28.01
C PHE A 502 -13.49 -13.96 -26.55
N THR A 503 -13.35 -12.96 -25.70
CA THR A 503 -13.23 -13.11 -24.24
C THR A 503 -14.48 -12.67 -23.49
N GLY A 504 -15.30 -11.82 -24.11
CA GLY A 504 -16.44 -11.17 -23.47
C GLY A 504 -16.06 -10.16 -22.38
N MET A 505 -14.77 -9.91 -22.13
CA MET A 505 -14.30 -9.10 -21.01
C MET A 505 -13.31 -8.04 -21.47
N ARG A 506 -13.62 -6.77 -21.23
CA ARG A 506 -12.75 -5.62 -21.54
C ARG A 506 -11.87 -5.27 -20.34
N HIS A 507 -10.62 -4.87 -20.59
CA HIS A 507 -9.67 -4.46 -19.54
C HIS A 507 -9.06 -3.08 -19.81
N PHE A 508 -9.88 -2.03 -19.79
CA PHE A 508 -9.36 -0.67 -19.89
C PHE A 508 -8.56 -0.26 -18.65
N LYS A 509 -7.44 0.45 -18.89
CA LYS A 509 -6.59 1.03 -17.86
C LYS A 509 -6.12 2.41 -18.31
N HIS A 510 -6.43 3.44 -17.52
CA HIS A 510 -6.07 4.83 -17.81
C HIS A 510 -5.01 5.32 -16.84
#